data_AF-A0A5N9DK25-F1
#
_entry.id   AF-A0A5N9DK25-F1
#
_cell.length_a   1.000
_cell.length_b   1.000
_cell.length_c   1.000
_cell.angle_alpha   90.00
_cell.angle_beta   90.00
_cell.angle_gamma   90.00
#
_symmetry.space_group_name_H-M   'P 1'
#
loop_
_entity.id
_entity.type
_entity.pdbx_description
1 polymer ?
#
loop_
_entity_poly.entity_id
_entity_poly.type
_entity_poly.pdbx_seq_one_letter_code
_entity_poly.pdbx_strand_id
1 'polypeptide(L)'
;MVDTLEYLVRGGRIGKAQGFVGSILRVKPILTIHEGEAHPLERARSRAKGIARLKSLVQEHAPLEKLAVLYTTDLSDAQAIAQEVSKFDPDGDTIVAQLGPVVGNYVGPGTLGLAMIKAKPS
;
A
#
# COMPACT_ATOMS: atom_id res chain seq x y z
N MET A 1 -2.46 -1.18 -1.35
CA MET A 1 -3.72 -1.29 -2.11
C MET A 1 -3.44 -2.06 -3.38
N VAL A 2 -4.18 -3.14 -3.61
CA VAL A 2 -4.05 -3.98 -4.82
C VAL A 2 -5.35 -3.94 -5.62
N ASP A 3 -5.30 -4.32 -6.90
CA ASP A 3 -6.49 -4.38 -7.74
C ASP A 3 -7.24 -5.71 -7.59
N THR A 4 -6.53 -6.78 -7.26
CA THR A 4 -7.07 -8.13 -7.04
C THR A 4 -6.18 -8.90 -6.06
N LEU A 5 -6.73 -9.91 -5.38
CA LEU A 5 -5.94 -10.83 -4.55
C LEU A 5 -5.39 -12.02 -5.34
N GLU A 6 -5.75 -12.19 -6.61
CA GLU A 6 -5.35 -13.34 -7.42
C GLU A 6 -3.83 -13.57 -7.45
N TYR A 7 -3.04 -12.50 -7.54
CA TYR A 7 -1.57 -12.57 -7.52
C TYR A 7 -1.04 -13.09 -6.17
N LEU A 8 -1.64 -12.66 -5.07
CA LEU A 8 -1.27 -13.12 -3.73
C LEU A 8 -1.65 -14.60 -3.52
N VAL A 9 -2.81 -15.03 -4.06
CA VAL A 9 -3.22 -16.44 -4.07
C VAL A 9 -2.18 -17.27 -4.84
N ARG A 10 -1.91 -16.89 -6.10
CA ARG A 10 -1.01 -17.64 -6.99
C ARG A 10 0.41 -17.71 -6.44
N GLY A 11 0.88 -16.65 -5.80
CA GLY A 11 2.21 -16.61 -5.21
C GLY A 11 2.34 -17.18 -3.80
N GLY A 12 1.27 -17.70 -3.20
CA GLY A 12 1.31 -18.29 -1.85
C GLY A 12 1.56 -17.30 -0.71
N ARG A 13 1.38 -15.99 -0.96
CA ARG A 13 1.59 -14.91 0.02
C ARG A 13 0.31 -14.27 0.51
N ILE A 14 -0.84 -14.89 0.23
CA ILE A 14 -2.15 -14.37 0.63
C ILE A 14 -2.37 -14.35 2.14
N GLY A 15 -1.76 -15.27 2.89
CA GLY A 15 -1.87 -15.32 4.35
C GLY A 15 -3.33 -15.17 4.83
N LYS A 16 -3.54 -14.27 5.80
CA LYS A 16 -4.88 -13.99 6.36
C LYS A 16 -5.80 -13.19 5.43
N ALA A 17 -5.29 -12.64 4.32
CA ALA A 17 -6.13 -11.95 3.33
C ALA A 17 -7.05 -12.91 2.56
N GLN A 18 -6.92 -14.24 2.75
CA GLN A 18 -7.81 -15.23 2.15
C GLN A 18 -9.29 -15.01 2.50
N GLY A 19 -9.58 -14.45 3.68
CA GLY A 19 -10.95 -14.11 4.08
C GLY A 19 -11.64 -13.06 3.18
N PHE A 20 -10.90 -12.39 2.30
CA PHE A 20 -11.48 -11.42 1.37
C PHE A 20 -11.86 -12.04 0.01
N VAL A 21 -11.33 -13.22 -0.36
CA VAL A 21 -11.36 -13.81 -1.71
C VAL A 21 -12.78 -13.91 -2.32
N GLY A 22 -13.82 -14.14 -1.51
CA GLY A 22 -15.21 -14.22 -1.99
C GLY A 22 -15.96 -12.88 -2.16
N SER A 23 -15.37 -11.75 -1.76
CA SER A 23 -16.07 -10.45 -1.65
C SER A 23 -15.44 -9.30 -2.44
N ILE A 24 -14.39 -9.59 -3.22
CA ILE A 24 -13.51 -8.57 -3.83
C ILE A 24 -13.98 -8.06 -5.20
N LEU A 25 -14.95 -8.70 -5.85
CA LEU A 25 -15.39 -8.37 -7.21
C LEU A 25 -15.79 -6.89 -7.44
N ARG A 26 -15.93 -6.05 -6.40
CA ARG A 26 -16.32 -4.64 -6.52
C ARG A 26 -15.56 -3.67 -5.61
N VAL A 27 -14.44 -4.08 -5.03
CA VAL A 27 -13.67 -3.24 -4.09
C VAL A 27 -12.17 -3.32 -4.38
N LYS A 28 -11.43 -2.32 -3.93
CA LYS A 28 -9.97 -2.28 -3.92
C LYS A 28 -9.46 -2.68 -2.53
N PRO A 29 -8.86 -3.87 -2.37
CA PRO A 29 -8.30 -4.30 -1.10
C PRO A 29 -7.14 -3.41 -0.67
N ILE A 30 -7.16 -2.99 0.59
CA ILE A 30 -6.02 -2.39 1.26
C ILE A 30 -5.53 -3.42 2.27
N LEU A 31 -4.26 -3.80 2.15
CA LEU A 31 -3.63 -4.82 2.96
C LEU A 31 -2.48 -4.20 3.73
N THR A 32 -2.14 -4.81 4.85
CA THR A 32 -0.90 -4.57 5.57
C THR A 32 -0.06 -5.84 5.59
N ILE A 33 1.24 -5.71 5.83
CA ILE A 33 2.14 -6.84 6.01
C ILE A 33 2.42 -7.00 7.50
N HIS A 34 2.18 -8.19 8.03
CA HIS A 34 2.54 -8.57 9.39
C HIS A 34 3.35 -9.86 9.31
N GLU A 35 4.57 -9.85 9.86
CA GLU A 35 5.49 -11.02 9.85
C GLU A 35 5.67 -11.66 8.45
N GLY A 36 5.69 -10.83 7.39
CA GLY A 36 5.86 -11.30 6.02
C GLY A 36 4.60 -11.86 5.35
N GLU A 37 3.46 -11.85 6.05
CA GLU A 37 2.18 -12.29 5.52
C GLU A 37 1.24 -11.11 5.23
N ALA A 38 0.43 -11.24 4.18
CA ALA A 38 -0.59 -10.26 3.85
C ALA A 38 -1.80 -10.39 4.78
N HIS A 39 -2.11 -9.30 5.47
CA HIS A 39 -3.27 -9.17 6.34
C HIS A 39 -4.25 -8.16 5.77
N PRO A 40 -5.56 -8.43 5.80
CA PRO A 40 -6.55 -7.46 5.39
C PRO A 40 -6.58 -6.28 6.37
N LEU A 41 -6.51 -5.07 5.83
CA LEU A 41 -6.68 -3.84 6.59
C LEU A 41 -8.08 -3.27 6.31
N GLU A 42 -8.35 -2.92 5.05
CA GLU A 42 -9.59 -2.24 4.66
C GLU A 42 -10.03 -2.56 3.22
N ARG A 43 -11.22 -2.07 2.84
CA ARG A 43 -11.78 -2.22 1.48
C ARG A 43 -12.29 -0.88 0.96
N ALA A 44 -11.63 -0.33 -0.05
CA ALA A 44 -12.09 0.89 -0.71
C ALA A 44 -13.07 0.55 -1.85
N ARG A 45 -14.12 1.36 -2.02
CA ARG A 45 -15.13 1.14 -3.08
C ARG A 45 -14.66 1.56 -4.48
N SER A 46 -13.58 2.34 -4.56
CA SER A 46 -12.98 2.78 -5.82
C SER A 46 -11.49 3.06 -5.63
N ARG A 47 -10.73 3.17 -6.73
CA ARG A 47 -9.31 3.52 -6.71
C ARG A 47 -9.07 4.87 -6.02
N ALA A 48 -9.83 5.90 -6.39
CA ALA A 48 -9.75 7.23 -5.79
C ALA A 48 -9.97 7.21 -4.27
N LYS A 49 -10.98 6.46 -3.78
CA LYS A 49 -11.21 6.29 -2.33
C LYS A 49 -10.07 5.54 -1.65
N GLY A 50 -9.47 4.56 -2.34
CA GLY A 50 -8.32 3.83 -1.82
C GLY A 50 -7.07 4.70 -1.73
N ILE A 51 -6.81 5.54 -2.74
CA ILE A 51 -5.73 6.54 -2.71
C ILE A 51 -5.93 7.53 -1.56
N ALA A 52 -7.15 8.07 -1.40
CA ALA A 52 -7.48 8.94 -0.29
C ALA A 52 -7.22 8.25 1.06
N ARG A 53 -7.60 6.97 1.18
CA ARG A 53 -7.36 6.20 2.41
C ARG A 53 -5.88 5.95 2.68
N LEU A 54 -5.07 5.66 1.66
CA LEU A 54 -3.62 5.55 1.82
C LEU A 54 -3.04 6.85 2.41
N LYS A 55 -3.44 8.01 1.91
CA LYS A 55 -2.99 9.31 2.45
C LYS A 55 -3.41 9.50 3.92
N SER A 56 -4.64 9.13 4.28
CA SER A 56 -5.10 9.18 5.68
C SER A 56 -4.29 8.25 6.60
N LEU A 57 -3.90 7.07 6.14
CA LEU A 57 -3.07 6.14 6.93
C LEU A 57 -1.70 6.74 7.27
N VAL A 58 -1.11 7.53 6.36
CA VAL A 58 0.14 8.26 6.66
C VAL A 58 -0.08 9.24 7.81
N GLN A 59 -1.16 10.03 7.74
CA GLN A 59 -1.50 11.00 8.78
C GLN A 59 -1.77 10.32 10.13
N GLU A 60 -2.46 9.17 10.14
CA GLU A 60 -2.76 8.40 11.35
C GLU A 60 -1.53 7.77 12.02
N HIS A 61 -0.46 7.56 11.26
CA HIS A 61 0.77 6.96 11.78
C HIS A 61 1.88 7.96 12.08
N ALA A 62 1.69 9.25 11.77
CA ALA A 62 2.59 10.30 12.18
C ALA A 62 2.68 10.42 13.73
N PRO A 63 3.83 10.84 14.29
CA PRO A 63 5.06 11.25 13.61
C PRO A 63 5.83 10.07 12.99
N LEU A 64 6.37 10.29 11.79
CA LEU A 64 7.18 9.31 11.06
C LEU A 64 8.66 9.68 11.17
N GLU A 65 9.53 8.68 11.00
CA GLU A 65 10.97 8.83 10.78
C GLU A 65 11.28 8.76 9.28
N LYS A 66 10.56 7.92 8.53
CA LYS A 66 10.72 7.80 7.08
C LYS A 66 9.44 7.37 6.38
N LEU A 67 9.22 7.86 5.17
CA LEU A 67 8.08 7.50 4.33
C LEU A 67 8.53 7.14 2.90
N ALA A 68 7.92 6.09 2.35
CA ALA A 68 8.05 5.74 0.95
C ALA A 68 6.69 5.35 0.35
N VAL A 69 6.48 5.73 -0.91
CA VAL A 69 5.36 5.31 -1.75
C VAL A 69 5.88 4.28 -2.75
N LEU A 70 5.19 3.14 -2.81
CA LEU A 70 5.55 2.01 -3.64
C LEU A 70 4.53 1.86 -4.79
N TYR A 71 4.98 1.51 -5.98
CA TYR A 71 4.08 1.27 -7.13
C TYR A 71 4.56 0.12 -8.02
N THR A 72 3.67 -0.50 -8.80
CA THR A 72 4.08 -1.50 -9.81
C THR A 72 4.10 -0.94 -11.23
N THR A 73 2.99 -0.38 -11.70
CA THR A 73 2.84 0.02 -13.11
C THR A 73 2.68 1.52 -13.32
N ASP A 74 1.89 2.19 -12.48
CA ASP A 74 1.54 3.60 -12.65
C ASP A 74 2.34 4.47 -11.68
N LEU A 75 3.31 5.20 -12.23
CA LEU A 75 4.14 6.15 -11.47
C LEU A 75 3.36 7.43 -11.11
N SER A 76 2.38 7.83 -11.92
CA SER A 76 1.72 9.13 -11.77
C SER A 76 0.92 9.22 -10.47
N ASP A 77 0.14 8.19 -10.16
CA ASP A 77 -0.59 8.07 -8.89
C ASP A 77 0.38 8.06 -7.70
N ALA A 78 1.53 7.38 -7.83
CA ALA A 78 2.52 7.27 -6.78
C ALA A 78 3.19 8.61 -6.47
N GLN A 79 3.54 9.38 -7.51
CA GLN A 79 4.08 10.73 -7.39
C GLN A 79 3.07 11.68 -6.76
N ALA A 80 1.80 11.64 -7.21
CA ALA A 80 0.74 12.47 -6.64
C ALA A 80 0.50 12.18 -5.15
N ILE A 81 0.53 10.90 -4.76
CA ILE A 81 0.48 10.52 -3.34
C ILE A 81 1.68 11.11 -2.60
N ALA A 82 2.90 10.83 -3.08
CA ALA A 82 4.15 11.23 -2.43
C ALA A 82 4.24 12.75 -2.21
N GLN A 83 3.82 13.54 -3.21
CA GLN A 83 3.79 14.99 -3.12
C GLN A 83 2.88 15.46 -1.98
N GLU A 84 1.67 14.91 -1.86
CA GLU A 84 0.70 15.31 -0.84
C GLU A 84 1.09 14.88 0.59
N VAL A 85 1.78 13.75 0.71
CA VAL A 85 2.17 13.18 2.01
C VAL A 85 3.58 13.56 2.45
N SER A 86 4.38 14.21 1.60
CA SER A 86 5.76 14.68 1.88
C SER A 86 5.89 15.49 3.16
N LYS A 87 4.87 16.28 3.51
CA LYS A 87 4.80 17.05 4.76
C LYS A 87 4.84 16.19 6.04
N PHE A 88 4.62 14.87 5.93
CA PHE A 88 4.71 13.93 7.04
C PHE A 88 6.04 13.18 7.08
N ASP A 89 6.87 13.30 6.04
CA ASP A 89 8.25 12.81 6.04
C ASP A 89 9.16 13.89 6.67
N PRO A 90 9.94 13.57 7.73
CA PRO A 90 10.85 14.53 8.36
C PRO A 90 11.87 15.15 7.41
N ASP A 91 12.33 14.39 6.42
CA ASP A 91 13.31 14.86 5.42
C ASP A 91 12.63 15.70 4.32
N GLY A 92 11.30 15.71 4.26
CA GLY A 92 10.50 16.34 3.21
C GLY A 92 10.62 15.66 1.84
N ASP A 93 11.40 14.58 1.73
CA ASP A 93 11.67 13.84 0.51
C ASP A 93 11.13 12.40 0.59
N THR A 94 9.83 12.27 0.31
CA THR A 94 9.16 10.97 0.26
C THR A 94 9.72 10.15 -0.89
N ILE A 95 10.29 8.99 -0.58
CA ILE A 95 10.83 8.08 -1.59
C ILE A 95 9.69 7.53 -2.46
N VAL A 96 9.85 7.57 -3.78
CA VAL A 96 8.95 6.88 -4.73
C VAL A 96 9.70 5.73 -5.38
N ALA A 97 9.28 4.49 -5.12
CA ALA A 97 9.98 3.30 -5.58
C ALA A 97 9.07 2.36 -6.36
N GLN A 98 9.58 1.87 -7.50
CA GLN A 98 8.91 0.82 -8.26
C GLN A 98 9.22 -0.54 -7.63
N LEU A 99 8.18 -1.34 -7.40
CA LEU A 99 8.31 -2.72 -6.99
C LEU A 99 8.81 -3.55 -8.16
N GLY A 100 10.05 -4.07 -8.02
CA GLY A 100 10.65 -4.96 -9.00
C GLY A 100 9.88 -6.28 -9.17
N PRO A 101 10.15 -7.04 -10.25
CA PRO A 101 9.33 -8.18 -10.68
C PRO A 101 9.17 -9.27 -9.63
N VAL A 102 10.17 -9.48 -8.76
CA VAL A 102 10.10 -10.46 -7.67
C VAL A 102 8.99 -10.11 -6.68
N VAL A 103 8.88 -8.86 -6.25
CA VAL A 103 7.84 -8.41 -5.31
C VAL A 103 6.53 -8.11 -6.05
N GLY A 104 6.62 -7.53 -7.25
CA GLY A 104 5.50 -7.18 -8.11
C GLY A 104 4.64 -8.38 -8.52
N ASN A 105 5.24 -9.56 -8.74
CA ASN A 105 4.51 -10.79 -9.07
C ASN A 105 3.51 -11.22 -7.99
N TYR A 106 3.76 -10.88 -6.72
CA TYR A 106 2.87 -11.23 -5.63
C TYR A 106 1.69 -10.26 -5.48
N VAL A 107 1.89 -8.98 -5.77
CA VAL A 107 0.86 -7.94 -5.54
C VAL A 107 0.09 -7.56 -6.81
N GLY A 108 0.68 -7.81 -7.97
CA GLY A 108 0.08 -7.56 -9.28
C GLY A 108 0.22 -6.12 -9.80
N PRO A 109 -0.13 -5.89 -11.07
CA PRO A 109 -0.14 -4.58 -11.70
C PRO A 109 -1.15 -3.64 -11.02
N GLY A 110 -0.94 -2.32 -11.17
CA GLY A 110 -1.81 -1.29 -10.60
C GLY A 110 -1.70 -1.09 -9.08
N THR A 111 -0.80 -1.83 -8.42
CA THR A 111 -0.58 -1.76 -6.97
C THR A 111 0.02 -0.42 -6.57
N LEU A 112 -0.50 0.13 -5.47
CA LEU A 112 0.05 1.27 -4.75
C LEU A 112 0.26 0.88 -3.28
N GLY A 113 1.41 1.21 -2.70
CA GLY A 113 1.79 0.85 -1.34
C GLY A 113 2.43 1.99 -0.58
N LEU A 114 2.50 1.85 0.73
CA LEU A 114 3.20 2.74 1.64
C LEU A 114 4.15 1.92 2.49
N ALA A 115 5.36 2.41 2.70
CA ALA A 115 6.27 1.93 3.72
C ALA A 115 6.57 3.09 4.67
N MET A 116 6.45 2.85 5.97
CA MET A 116 6.55 3.86 7.00
C MET A 116 7.41 3.33 8.14
N ILE A 117 8.36 4.14 8.58
CA ILE A 117 9.05 3.95 9.86
C ILE A 117 8.46 4.96 10.82
N LYS A 118 7.89 4.51 11.94
CA LYS A 118 7.36 5.40 12.97
C LYS A 118 8.53 5.98 13.77
N ALA A 119 8.42 7.26 14.13
CA ALA A 119 9.36 7.84 15.08
C ALA A 119 9.29 7.08 16.42
N LYS A 120 10.44 6.88 17.06
CA LYS A 120 10.47 6.26 18.40
C LYS A 120 9.68 7.14 19.37
N PRO A 121 8.83 6.55 20.23
CA PRO A 121 8.26 7.31 21.33
C PRO A 121 9.40 7.76 22.25
N SER A 122 9.47 9.07 22.47
CA SER A 122 10.38 9.71 23.42
C SER A 122 10.09 9.30 24.86
#